data_AF-A0A5A9GE53-F1
#
_entry.id   AF-A0A5A9GE53-F1
#
_cell.length_a   1.000
_cell.length_b   1.000
_cell.length_c   1.000
_cell.angle_alpha   90.00
_cell.angle_beta   90.00
_cell.angle_gamma   90.00
#
_symmetry.space_group_name_H-M   'P 1'
#
loop_
_entity.id
_entity.type
_entity.pdbx_description
1 polymer ?
#
loop_
_entity_poly.entity_id
_entity_poly.type
_entity_poly.pdbx_seq_one_letter_code
_entity_poly.pdbx_strand_id
1 'polypeptide(L)'
;MRLSELPLRWRIGFLASLSIIAAGLVAAVGGHFVNRALVEQRMNSVRFIAESGGSIAVRFHKLAQDGAMSEEEAKERARTAIGAIRYADGEYLWIWTSQIVNVMHANPALIGKSGAEIRDRNGVYVIREAVRGALTPVPEFVSYEWPRPNDPKGPTYEKLAYSVYFKPWDWVIGTGVYTDDLRSAFFGMMTVFGLVVAGLSALALLLGWAVARSVTRPLSRVHGVMLRLADHDLDAEVPERGRRDEIGGMARTLEVFKENLLRNRQMEQERRDAAVQAAAEKRAAVFDLANRFESRVGRIVDQLGRSASGFKETASHLSGAVRKAEQECTSVASASEQASVNVQAVASAAEEMSTAIRGLSGRVSQAAQRSRATAERAEQARSHLDALSTAIEQVDQVVASINVVASQTNLLALNATIEAARAGEAGKGFAVVASEVKNLASQTHAMTEQIGQQISTVKAASDRTVEGMRGIIDQVEHIDQSAAEMAASVEQQSAATGEISRNAQQAAVGTNEVSRSVVDIRKAEQESGVAARQVIQSADTLAADAALLKHELEAFLAEIRAA
;
A
#
# COMPACT_ATOMS: atom_id res chain seq x y z
N MET A 1 -55.42 -40.85 -15.14
CA MET A 1 -55.83 -40.23 -16.42
C MET A 1 -54.58 -40.00 -17.25
N ARG A 2 -54.46 -40.65 -18.41
CA ARG A 2 -53.32 -40.40 -19.29
C ARG A 2 -53.50 -39.02 -19.93
N LEU A 3 -52.42 -38.24 -20.09
CA LEU A 3 -52.46 -36.94 -20.80
C LEU A 3 -53.10 -37.07 -22.20
N SER A 4 -53.04 -38.27 -22.79
CA SER A 4 -53.67 -38.66 -24.06
C SER A 4 -55.19 -38.80 -24.05
N GLU A 5 -55.86 -38.67 -22.91
CA GLU A 5 -57.33 -38.82 -22.78
C GLU A 5 -58.03 -37.48 -22.52
N LEU A 6 -57.28 -36.41 -22.25
CA LEU A 6 -57.83 -35.08 -21.99
C LEU A 6 -58.18 -34.36 -23.31
N PRO A 7 -59.23 -33.51 -23.35
CA PRO A 7 -59.52 -32.67 -24.51
C PRO A 7 -58.31 -31.79 -24.87
N LEU A 8 -58.06 -31.57 -26.16
CA LEU A 8 -56.90 -30.83 -26.66
C LEU A 8 -56.68 -29.47 -25.97
N ARG A 9 -57.75 -28.74 -25.68
CA ARG A 9 -57.73 -27.48 -24.92
C ARG A 9 -57.09 -27.58 -23.53
N TRP A 10 -57.30 -28.70 -22.83
CA TRP A 10 -56.76 -28.93 -21.48
C TRP A 10 -55.28 -29.31 -21.54
N ARG A 11 -54.83 -29.98 -22.60
CA ARG A 11 -53.40 -30.31 -22.80
C ARG A 11 -52.58 -29.06 -23.11
N ILE A 12 -53.09 -28.20 -23.99
CA ILE A 12 -52.46 -26.92 -24.33
C ILE A 12 -52.43 -26.01 -23.10
N GLY A 13 -53.53 -25.94 -22.35
CA GLY A 13 -53.59 -25.21 -21.09
C GLY A 13 -52.60 -25.73 -20.04
N PHE A 14 -52.47 -27.06 -19.90
CA PHE A 14 -51.51 -27.67 -18.97
C PHE A 14 -50.05 -27.35 -19.31
N LEU A 15 -49.67 -27.42 -20.58
CA LEU A 15 -48.31 -27.07 -21.03
C LEU A 15 -48.00 -25.59 -20.81
N ALA A 16 -48.94 -24.70 -21.13
CA ALA A 16 -48.78 -23.26 -20.89
C ALA A 16 -48.61 -22.95 -19.39
N SER A 17 -49.42 -23.57 -18.52
CA SER A 17 -49.31 -23.43 -17.06
C SER A 17 -47.97 -23.94 -16.53
N LEU A 18 -47.48 -25.09 -17.04
CA LEU A 18 -46.20 -25.66 -16.63
C LEU A 18 -45.01 -24.75 -17.02
N SER A 19 -45.04 -24.16 -18.22
CA SER A 19 -44.03 -23.19 -18.65
C SER A 19 -43.99 -21.93 -17.80
N ILE A 20 -45.16 -21.43 -17.37
CA ILE A 20 -45.27 -20.26 -16.48
C ILE A 20 -44.70 -20.58 -15.09
N ILE A 21 -45.03 -21.75 -14.54
CA ILE A 21 -44.50 -22.20 -13.24
C ILE A 21 -42.97 -22.34 -13.29
N ALA A 22 -42.43 -22.94 -14.36
CA ALA A 22 -40.98 -23.07 -14.54
C ALA A 22 -40.28 -21.70 -14.66
N ALA A 23 -40.85 -20.75 -15.41
CA ALA A 23 -40.32 -19.40 -15.53
C ALA A 23 -40.35 -18.65 -14.18
N GLY A 24 -41.42 -18.81 -13.39
CA GLY A 24 -41.54 -18.25 -12.05
C GLY A 24 -40.51 -18.82 -11.07
N LEU A 25 -40.23 -20.12 -11.14
CA LEU A 25 -39.21 -20.77 -10.31
C LEU A 25 -37.80 -20.26 -10.64
N VAL A 26 -37.47 -20.13 -11.92
CA VAL A 26 -36.19 -19.57 -12.37
C VAL A 26 -36.03 -18.12 -11.91
N ALA A 27 -37.10 -17.31 -12.00
CA ALA A 27 -37.08 -15.93 -11.53
C ALA A 27 -36.86 -15.83 -10.00
N ALA A 28 -37.53 -16.69 -9.22
CA ALA A 28 -37.37 -16.72 -7.77
C ALA A 28 -35.95 -17.13 -7.34
N VAL A 29 -35.39 -18.18 -7.95
CA VAL A 29 -34.02 -18.64 -7.68
C VAL A 29 -33.00 -17.59 -8.12
N GLY A 30 -33.15 -17.03 -9.34
CA GLY A 30 -32.29 -15.96 -9.84
C GLY A 30 -32.31 -14.72 -8.96
N GLY A 31 -33.50 -14.28 -8.52
CA GLY A 31 -33.64 -13.18 -7.57
C GLY A 31 -32.95 -13.44 -6.24
N HIS A 32 -33.03 -14.67 -5.71
CA HIS A 32 -32.32 -15.05 -4.49
C HIS A 32 -30.79 -14.92 -4.64
N PHE A 33 -30.22 -15.42 -5.74
CA PHE A 33 -28.79 -15.32 -6.01
C PHE A 33 -28.33 -13.87 -6.19
N VAL A 34 -29.09 -13.07 -6.94
CA VAL A 34 -28.78 -11.64 -7.14
C VAL A 34 -28.81 -10.88 -5.81
N ASN A 35 -29.82 -11.11 -4.97
CA ASN A 35 -29.90 -10.47 -3.67
C ASN A 35 -28.72 -10.85 -2.76
N ARG A 36 -28.37 -12.15 -2.71
CA ARG A 36 -27.19 -12.60 -1.96
C ARG A 36 -25.91 -11.95 -2.45
N ALA A 37 -25.69 -11.93 -3.77
CA ALA A 37 -24.50 -11.33 -4.35
C ALA A 37 -24.38 -9.82 -4.04
N LEU A 38 -25.49 -9.08 -4.12
CA LEU A 38 -25.51 -7.64 -3.82
C LEU A 38 -25.19 -7.35 -2.35
N VAL A 39 -25.78 -8.11 -1.41
CA VAL A 39 -25.52 -7.95 0.03
C VAL A 39 -24.08 -8.33 0.37
N GLU A 40 -23.59 -9.47 -0.15
CA GLU A 40 -22.23 -9.94 0.11
C GLU A 40 -21.17 -8.98 -0.43
N GLN A 41 -21.36 -8.45 -1.64
CA GLN A 41 -20.48 -7.44 -2.22
C GLN A 41 -20.41 -6.18 -1.34
N ARG A 42 -21.55 -5.72 -0.81
CA ARG A 42 -21.60 -4.54 0.06
C ARG A 42 -20.96 -4.79 1.42
N MET A 43 -21.22 -5.93 2.04
CA MET A 43 -20.55 -6.33 3.28
C MET A 43 -19.03 -6.31 3.10
N ASN A 44 -18.53 -6.93 2.02
CA ASN A 44 -17.10 -6.92 1.72
C ASN A 44 -16.55 -5.49 1.57
N SER A 45 -17.26 -4.61 0.86
CA SER A 45 -16.86 -3.21 0.69
C SER A 45 -16.76 -2.46 2.02
N VAL A 46 -17.75 -2.60 2.91
CA VAL A 46 -17.75 -1.96 4.23
C VAL A 46 -16.59 -2.47 5.09
N ARG A 47 -16.36 -3.79 5.11
CA ARG A 47 -15.24 -4.41 5.83
C ARG A 47 -13.90 -3.87 5.36
N PHE A 48 -13.63 -3.90 4.06
CA PHE A 48 -12.34 -3.43 3.52
C PHE A 48 -12.08 -1.95 3.84
N ILE A 49 -13.12 -1.11 3.84
CA ILE A 49 -12.97 0.32 4.17
C ILE A 49 -12.67 0.51 5.66
N ALA A 50 -13.37 -0.20 6.54
CA ALA A 50 -13.10 -0.16 7.98
C ALA A 50 -11.67 -0.66 8.31
N GLU A 51 -11.25 -1.77 7.72
CA GLU A 51 -9.89 -2.33 7.85
C GLU A 51 -8.82 -1.37 7.30
N SER A 52 -9.11 -0.67 6.20
CA SER A 52 -8.23 0.36 5.65
C SER A 52 -8.08 1.53 6.63
N GLY A 53 -9.17 1.97 7.27
CA GLY A 53 -9.12 2.94 8.36
C GLY A 53 -8.25 2.47 9.52
N GLY A 54 -8.37 1.20 9.90
CA GLY A 54 -7.49 0.55 10.89
C GLY A 54 -6.02 0.55 10.49
N SER A 55 -5.72 0.24 9.22
CA SER A 55 -4.34 0.22 8.70
C SER A 55 -3.69 1.60 8.68
N ILE A 56 -4.48 2.66 8.45
CA ILE A 56 -4.01 4.04 8.59
C ILE A 56 -3.61 4.32 10.05
N ALA A 57 -4.42 3.93 11.02
CA ALA A 57 -4.08 4.07 12.44
C ALA A 57 -2.81 3.28 12.80
N VAL A 58 -2.67 2.03 12.32
CA VAL A 58 -1.46 1.22 12.49
C VAL A 58 -0.23 1.92 11.93
N ARG A 59 -0.31 2.50 10.73
CA ARG A 59 0.81 3.20 10.09
C ARG A 59 1.28 4.41 10.91
N PHE A 60 0.34 5.25 11.34
CA PHE A 60 0.69 6.43 12.14
C PHE A 60 1.18 6.06 13.54
N HIS A 61 0.61 5.02 14.15
CA HIS A 61 1.12 4.51 15.42
C HIS A 61 2.56 4.02 15.30
N LYS A 62 2.89 3.30 14.21
CA LYS A 62 4.26 2.86 13.94
C LYS A 62 5.21 4.05 13.78
N LEU A 63 4.82 5.10 13.05
CA LEU A 63 5.63 6.32 12.92
C LEU A 63 5.89 7.01 14.28
N ALA A 64 4.92 6.97 15.20
CA ALA A 64 5.14 7.46 16.56
C ALA A 64 6.10 6.59 17.37
N GLN A 65 5.97 5.26 17.27
CA GLN A 65 6.88 4.32 17.93
C GLN A 65 8.33 4.43 17.43
N ASP A 66 8.49 4.68 16.13
CA ASP A 66 9.78 4.86 15.47
C ASP A 66 10.39 6.26 15.77
N GLY A 67 9.70 7.11 16.54
CA GLY A 67 10.17 8.45 16.93
C GLY A 67 10.09 9.51 15.81
N ALA A 68 9.44 9.21 14.69
CA ALA A 68 9.31 10.14 13.56
C ALA A 68 8.32 11.30 13.84
N MET A 69 7.43 11.13 14.81
CA MET A 69 6.49 12.16 15.30
C MET A 69 6.02 11.81 16.71
N SER A 70 5.44 12.78 17.42
CA SER A 70 4.83 12.51 18.74
C SER A 70 3.57 11.65 18.61
N GLU A 71 3.19 10.92 19.66
CA GLU A 71 1.96 10.10 19.65
C GLU A 71 0.70 10.97 19.45
N GLU A 72 0.66 12.16 20.04
CA GLU A 72 -0.45 13.09 19.87
C GLU A 72 -0.53 13.62 18.43
N GLU A 73 0.60 13.93 17.82
CA GLU A 73 0.65 14.32 16.40
C GLU A 73 0.22 13.16 15.49
N ALA A 74 0.65 11.93 15.78
CA ALA A 74 0.25 10.75 15.02
C ALA A 74 -1.25 10.48 15.11
N LYS A 75 -1.84 10.60 16.31
CA LYS A 75 -3.29 10.50 16.51
C LYS A 75 -4.03 11.58 15.72
N GLU A 76 -3.58 12.83 15.78
CA GLU A 76 -4.23 13.93 15.06
C GLU A 76 -4.19 13.73 13.53
N ARG A 77 -3.03 13.33 12.99
CA ARG A 77 -2.85 13.06 11.56
C ARG A 77 -3.67 11.85 11.12
N ALA A 78 -3.69 10.77 11.89
CA ALA A 78 -4.50 9.59 11.61
C ALA A 78 -5.99 9.92 11.63
N ARG A 79 -6.45 10.66 12.66
CA ARG A 79 -7.82 11.12 12.79
C ARG A 79 -8.25 11.97 11.59
N THR A 80 -7.39 12.88 11.15
CA THR A 80 -7.62 13.73 9.99
C THR A 80 -7.71 12.91 8.71
N ALA A 81 -6.77 11.98 8.49
CA ALA A 81 -6.74 11.13 7.30
C ALA A 81 -7.97 10.22 7.22
N ILE A 82 -8.31 9.53 8.32
CA ILE A 82 -9.49 8.65 8.41
C ILE A 82 -10.77 9.49 8.24
N GLY A 83 -10.85 10.65 8.90
CA GLY A 83 -12.00 11.56 8.86
C GLY A 83 -12.24 12.21 7.50
N ALA A 84 -11.23 12.28 6.63
CA ALA A 84 -11.35 12.78 5.26
C ALA A 84 -11.94 11.76 4.28
N ILE A 85 -11.95 10.45 4.63
CA ILE A 85 -12.44 9.41 3.73
C ILE A 85 -13.95 9.54 3.56
N ARG A 86 -14.38 9.75 2.31
CA ARG A 86 -15.77 9.69 1.86
C ARG A 86 -15.88 8.75 0.68
N TYR A 87 -16.95 7.97 0.63
CA TYR A 87 -17.18 7.00 -0.45
C TYR A 87 -18.67 6.81 -0.71
N ALA A 88 -19.01 6.22 -1.86
CA ALA A 88 -20.39 6.15 -2.36
C ALA A 88 -21.08 7.54 -2.29
N ASP A 89 -22.37 7.59 -1.98
CA ASP A 89 -23.15 8.83 -1.86
C ASP A 89 -22.95 9.50 -0.48
N GLY A 90 -21.69 9.75 -0.11
CA GLY A 90 -21.32 10.51 1.08
C GLY A 90 -21.19 9.71 2.38
N GLU A 91 -20.97 8.39 2.30
CA GLU A 91 -20.62 7.56 3.46
C GLU A 91 -19.27 7.97 4.04
N TYR A 92 -19.07 7.67 5.33
CA TYR A 92 -17.97 8.20 6.11
C TYR A 92 -17.53 7.20 7.19
N LEU A 93 -16.27 7.31 7.62
CA LEU A 93 -15.76 6.59 8.77
C LEU A 93 -15.98 7.39 10.05
N TRP A 94 -16.15 6.70 11.16
CA TRP A 94 -16.15 7.27 12.50
C TRP A 94 -15.07 6.60 13.35
N ILE A 95 -14.80 7.18 14.52
CA ILE A 95 -13.94 6.59 15.56
C ILE A 95 -14.60 6.81 16.93
N TRP A 96 -14.77 5.71 17.67
CA TRP A 96 -15.19 5.69 19.07
C TRP A 96 -14.14 5.00 19.92
N THR A 97 -14.15 5.21 21.24
CA THR A 97 -13.35 4.40 22.17
C THR A 97 -14.10 3.16 22.63
N SER A 98 -13.41 2.18 23.26
CA SER A 98 -14.11 1.06 23.90
C SER A 98 -15.04 1.51 25.04
N GLN A 99 -14.77 2.68 25.62
CA GLN A 99 -15.64 3.37 26.58
C GLN A 99 -16.76 4.20 25.92
N ILE A 100 -16.95 4.07 24.60
CA ILE A 100 -18.05 4.68 23.85
C ILE A 100 -17.97 6.23 23.88
N VAL A 101 -16.75 6.78 23.88
CA VAL A 101 -16.51 8.23 23.71
C VAL A 101 -16.14 8.50 22.25
N ASN A 102 -16.76 9.50 21.64
CA ASN A 102 -16.46 9.80 20.24
C ASN A 102 -15.11 10.50 20.10
N VAL A 103 -14.27 9.99 19.21
CA VAL A 103 -12.98 10.61 18.84
C VAL A 103 -13.10 11.36 17.53
N MET A 104 -13.87 10.81 16.58
CA MET A 104 -14.08 11.39 15.24
C MET A 104 -15.42 10.94 14.67
N HIS A 105 -16.15 11.87 14.05
CA HIS A 105 -17.41 11.55 13.37
C HIS A 105 -17.72 12.61 12.32
N ALA A 106 -18.44 12.23 11.25
CA ALA A 106 -18.87 13.19 10.21
C ALA A 106 -19.86 14.25 10.74
N ASN A 107 -20.62 13.92 11.79
CA ASN A 107 -21.39 14.87 12.59
C ASN A 107 -20.49 15.45 13.71
N PRO A 108 -20.04 16.72 13.61
CA PRO A 108 -19.11 17.29 14.58
C PRO A 108 -19.71 17.44 15.99
N ALA A 109 -21.04 17.47 16.12
CA ALA A 109 -21.71 17.63 17.41
C ALA A 109 -21.56 16.41 18.34
N LEU A 110 -21.09 15.28 17.82
CA LEU A 110 -20.83 14.05 18.57
C LEU A 110 -19.40 13.96 19.11
N ILE A 111 -18.45 14.71 18.54
CA ILE A 111 -17.02 14.63 18.92
C ILE A 111 -16.84 14.97 20.39
N GLY A 112 -16.13 14.11 21.13
CA GLY A 112 -15.88 14.24 22.57
C GLY A 112 -17.05 13.86 23.49
N LYS A 113 -18.22 13.47 22.95
CA LYS A 113 -19.39 13.06 23.75
C LYS A 113 -19.49 11.55 23.89
N SER A 114 -20.14 11.10 24.95
CA SER A 114 -20.50 9.69 25.11
C SER A 114 -21.66 9.31 24.19
N GLY A 115 -21.50 8.21 23.46
CA GLY A 115 -22.54 7.60 22.62
C GLY A 115 -23.36 6.54 23.33
N ALA A 116 -23.15 6.32 24.65
CA ALA A 116 -23.63 5.13 25.33
C ALA A 116 -25.16 5.06 25.44
N GLU A 117 -25.84 6.21 25.42
CA GLU A 117 -27.30 6.33 25.50
C GLU A 117 -27.95 6.64 24.13
N ILE A 118 -27.18 6.67 23.04
CA ILE A 118 -27.74 6.89 21.71
C ILE A 118 -28.51 5.64 21.27
N ARG A 119 -29.82 5.80 21.09
CA ARG A 119 -30.72 4.74 20.63
C ARG A 119 -31.30 5.05 19.27
N ASP A 120 -31.49 4.02 18.48
CA ASP A 120 -32.30 4.11 17.27
C ASP A 120 -33.81 4.03 17.59
N ARG A 121 -34.65 4.14 16.56
CA ARG A 121 -36.11 4.08 16.68
C ARG A 121 -36.61 2.73 17.23
N ASN A 122 -35.84 1.66 17.04
CA ASN A 122 -36.18 0.31 17.50
C ASN A 122 -35.64 0.03 18.91
N GLY A 123 -35.00 1.01 19.55
CA GLY A 123 -34.46 0.93 20.90
C GLY A 123 -33.06 0.30 20.98
N VAL A 124 -32.38 0.08 19.86
CA VAL A 124 -31.01 -0.47 19.80
C VAL A 124 -30.02 0.61 20.22
N TYR A 125 -29.13 0.29 21.15
CA TYR A 125 -28.03 1.18 21.54
C TYR A 125 -26.93 1.14 20.48
N VAL A 126 -27.03 2.04 19.51
CA VAL A 126 -26.27 1.99 18.27
C VAL A 126 -24.77 1.85 18.49
N ILE A 127 -24.20 2.71 19.33
CA ILE A 127 -22.75 2.72 19.55
C ILE A 127 -22.29 1.54 20.41
N ARG A 128 -23.14 1.05 21.33
CA ARG A 128 -22.83 -0.16 22.12
C ARG A 128 -22.69 -1.37 21.21
N GLU A 129 -23.62 -1.55 20.28
CA GLU A 129 -23.56 -2.65 19.32
C GLU A 129 -22.36 -2.52 18.37
N ALA A 130 -22.10 -1.32 17.85
CA ALA A 130 -20.95 -1.08 16.97
C ALA A 130 -19.60 -1.34 17.65
N VAL A 131 -19.46 -0.98 18.93
CA VAL A 131 -18.27 -1.25 19.75
C VAL A 131 -18.19 -2.73 20.14
N ARG A 132 -19.30 -3.34 20.59
CA ARG A 132 -19.38 -4.78 20.89
C ARG A 132 -18.91 -5.61 19.70
N GLY A 133 -19.43 -5.32 18.51
CA GLY A 133 -19.09 -6.03 17.27
C GLY A 133 -17.61 -5.90 16.87
N ALA A 134 -16.91 -4.85 17.30
CA ALA A 134 -15.47 -4.69 17.06
C ALA A 134 -14.60 -5.50 18.04
N LEU A 135 -15.12 -5.76 19.23
CA LEU A 135 -14.40 -6.37 20.36
C LEU A 135 -14.53 -7.90 20.39
N THR A 136 -15.37 -8.50 19.53
CA THR A 136 -15.46 -9.95 19.36
C THR A 136 -14.18 -10.50 18.71
N PRO A 137 -13.82 -11.79 18.95
CA PRO A 137 -12.61 -12.39 18.35
C PRO A 137 -12.57 -12.33 16.82
N VAL A 138 -13.75 -12.43 16.19
CA VAL A 138 -13.97 -12.14 14.78
C VAL A 138 -14.95 -10.97 14.74
N PRO A 139 -14.57 -9.79 14.23
CA PRO A 139 -15.48 -8.66 14.25
C PRO A 139 -16.73 -8.96 13.41
N GLU A 140 -17.89 -8.58 13.95
CA GLU A 140 -19.20 -8.88 13.38
C GLU A 140 -19.80 -7.65 12.69
N PHE A 141 -20.61 -7.89 11.66
CA PHE A 141 -21.48 -6.85 11.12
C PHE A 141 -22.64 -6.60 12.07
N VAL A 142 -22.99 -5.33 12.26
CA VAL A 142 -24.13 -4.91 13.07
C VAL A 142 -25.09 -4.08 12.22
N SER A 143 -26.39 -4.26 12.44
CA SER A 143 -27.43 -3.45 11.79
C SER A 143 -28.13 -2.59 12.83
N TYR A 144 -28.31 -1.32 12.50
CA TYR A 144 -29.01 -0.33 13.34
C TYR A 144 -29.54 0.79 12.45
N GLU A 145 -30.49 1.60 12.94
CA GLU A 145 -30.90 2.78 12.17
C GLU A 145 -30.07 4.02 12.50
N TRP A 146 -29.71 4.80 11.47
CA TRP A 146 -28.92 6.02 11.62
C TRP A 146 -29.36 7.11 10.63
N PRO A 147 -29.32 8.41 10.98
CA PRO A 147 -29.62 9.48 10.04
C PRO A 147 -28.49 9.65 9.02
N ARG A 148 -28.83 10.11 7.80
CA ARG A 148 -27.83 10.36 6.77
C ARG A 148 -26.93 11.55 7.12
N PRO A 149 -25.64 11.53 6.73
CA PRO A 149 -24.68 12.57 7.12
C PRO A 149 -25.04 13.98 6.63
N ASN A 150 -25.73 14.08 5.50
CA ASN A 150 -26.22 15.32 4.91
C ASN A 150 -27.53 15.85 5.54
N ASP A 151 -28.25 15.01 6.29
CA ASP A 151 -29.41 15.42 7.09
C ASP A 151 -29.40 14.76 8.48
N PRO A 152 -28.54 15.22 9.40
CA PRO A 152 -28.38 14.61 10.73
C PRO A 152 -29.62 14.69 11.63
N LYS A 153 -30.62 15.51 11.28
CA LYS A 153 -31.90 15.65 12.00
C LYS A 153 -33.07 14.99 11.27
N GLY A 154 -32.81 14.39 10.11
CA GLY A 154 -33.80 13.72 9.29
C GLY A 154 -34.20 12.33 9.81
N PRO A 155 -35.00 11.60 9.03
CA PRO A 155 -35.36 10.23 9.34
C PRO A 155 -34.12 9.31 9.39
N THR A 156 -34.21 8.27 10.21
CA THR A 156 -33.21 7.22 10.33
C THR A 156 -33.45 6.13 9.28
N TYR A 157 -32.37 5.55 8.78
CA TYR A 157 -32.40 4.47 7.80
C TYR A 157 -31.58 3.29 8.31
N GLU A 158 -32.01 2.07 7.97
CA GLU A 158 -31.27 0.85 8.30
C GLU A 158 -29.85 0.94 7.70
N LYS A 159 -28.85 0.82 8.58
CA LYS A 159 -27.43 0.92 8.26
C LYS A 159 -26.72 -0.35 8.71
N LEU A 160 -26.06 -1.01 7.77
CA LEU A 160 -25.21 -2.16 8.03
C LEU A 160 -23.77 -1.66 8.23
N ALA A 161 -23.23 -1.86 9.43
CA ALA A 161 -21.93 -1.34 9.83
C ALA A 161 -20.95 -2.46 10.18
N TYR A 162 -19.67 -2.16 10.01
CA TYR A 162 -18.55 -3.00 10.42
C TYR A 162 -17.49 -2.14 11.09
N SER A 163 -16.87 -2.71 12.12
CA SER A 163 -15.97 -2.01 13.02
C SER A 163 -14.74 -2.86 13.26
N VAL A 164 -13.57 -2.23 13.34
CA VAL A 164 -12.31 -2.85 13.75
C VAL A 164 -11.80 -2.18 15.02
N TYR A 165 -11.22 -2.97 15.93
CA TYR A 165 -10.65 -2.45 17.15
C TYR A 165 -9.13 -2.35 17.06
N PHE A 166 -8.64 -1.11 17.09
CA PHE A 166 -7.22 -0.78 17.17
C PHE A 166 -6.82 -0.52 18.63
N LYS A 167 -6.39 -1.60 19.29
CA LYS A 167 -6.05 -1.65 20.73
C LYS A 167 -5.06 -0.56 21.21
N PRO A 168 -3.96 -0.22 20.51
CA PRO A 168 -2.96 0.70 21.04
C PRO A 168 -3.47 2.11 21.38
N TRP A 169 -4.48 2.59 20.65
CA TRP A 169 -5.10 3.89 20.91
C TRP A 169 -6.50 3.79 21.49
N ASP A 170 -6.96 2.58 21.84
CA ASP A 170 -8.35 2.30 22.20
C ASP A 170 -9.34 2.85 21.15
N TRP A 171 -9.06 2.62 19.86
CA TRP A 171 -9.88 3.14 18.77
C TRP A 171 -10.71 2.04 18.13
N VAL A 172 -12.03 2.16 18.21
CA VAL A 172 -12.98 1.44 17.40
C VAL A 172 -13.24 2.27 16.15
N ILE A 173 -12.74 1.81 15.01
CA ILE A 173 -12.80 2.49 13.72
C ILE A 173 -13.76 1.73 12.83
N GLY A 174 -14.61 2.42 12.11
CA GLY A 174 -15.52 1.72 11.21
C GLY A 174 -16.48 2.63 10.51
N THR A 175 -17.35 1.98 9.78
CA THR A 175 -18.20 2.62 8.79
C THR A 175 -19.41 1.74 8.53
N GLY A 176 -20.35 2.22 7.74
CA GLY A 176 -21.47 1.44 7.28
C GLY A 176 -22.02 1.95 5.96
N VAL A 177 -22.94 1.19 5.40
CA VAL A 177 -23.76 1.60 4.25
C VAL A 177 -25.21 1.45 4.63
N TYR A 178 -26.04 2.38 4.15
CA TYR A 178 -27.48 2.18 4.24
C TYR A 178 -27.92 1.00 3.37
N THR A 179 -28.97 0.28 3.77
CA THR A 179 -29.45 -0.91 3.06
C THR A 179 -30.68 -0.63 2.19
N ASP A 180 -31.26 0.56 2.30
CA ASP A 180 -32.44 1.00 1.56
C ASP A 180 -32.15 1.24 0.06
N ASP A 181 -30.93 1.68 -0.27
CA ASP A 181 -30.43 1.80 -1.65
C ASP A 181 -30.28 0.42 -2.33
N LEU A 182 -29.89 -0.62 -1.57
CA LEU A 182 -29.80 -2.00 -2.06
C LEU A 182 -31.16 -2.56 -2.40
N ARG A 183 -32.16 -2.27 -1.56
CA ARG A 183 -33.54 -2.67 -1.82
C ARG A 183 -34.05 -1.99 -3.09
N SER A 184 -33.82 -0.70 -3.26
CA SER A 184 -34.29 0.01 -4.47
C SER A 184 -33.60 -0.50 -5.74
N ALA A 185 -32.29 -0.74 -5.71
CA ALA A 185 -31.55 -1.35 -6.82
C ALA A 185 -32.06 -2.77 -7.15
N PHE A 186 -32.30 -3.59 -6.12
CA PHE A 186 -32.86 -4.94 -6.27
C PHE A 186 -34.27 -4.91 -6.88
N PHE A 187 -35.17 -4.08 -6.36
CA PHE A 187 -36.53 -3.95 -6.88
C PHE A 187 -36.57 -3.39 -8.30
N GLY A 188 -35.68 -2.46 -8.66
CA GLY A 188 -35.55 -1.94 -10.03
C GLY A 188 -35.19 -3.04 -11.02
N MET A 189 -34.18 -3.84 -10.69
CA MET A 189 -33.75 -4.96 -11.54
C MET A 189 -34.80 -6.07 -11.63
N MET A 190 -35.51 -6.36 -10.52
CA MET A 190 -36.62 -7.32 -10.50
C MET A 190 -37.87 -6.84 -11.25
N THR A 191 -38.11 -5.54 -11.33
CA THR A 191 -39.25 -4.99 -12.09
C THR A 191 -39.03 -5.20 -13.59
N VAL A 192 -37.85 -4.88 -14.10
CA VAL A 192 -37.52 -5.10 -15.53
C VAL A 192 -37.58 -6.59 -15.88
N PHE A 193 -36.99 -7.44 -15.04
CA PHE A 193 -37.01 -8.89 -15.25
C PHE A 193 -38.44 -9.46 -15.18
N GLY A 194 -39.24 -9.00 -14.22
CA GLY A 194 -40.65 -9.37 -14.07
C GLY A 194 -41.50 -8.95 -15.27
N LEU A 195 -41.28 -7.77 -15.84
CA LEU A 195 -41.98 -7.30 -17.04
C LEU A 195 -41.66 -8.17 -18.27
N VAL A 196 -40.41 -8.61 -18.42
CA VAL A 196 -40.00 -9.51 -19.50
C VAL A 196 -40.68 -10.88 -19.34
N VAL A 197 -40.65 -11.47 -18.14
CA VAL A 197 -41.29 -12.77 -17.86
C VAL A 197 -42.81 -12.68 -18.01
N ALA A 198 -43.43 -11.61 -17.54
CA ALA A 198 -44.87 -11.37 -17.69
C ALA A 198 -45.27 -11.20 -19.16
N GLY A 199 -44.48 -10.45 -19.94
CA GLY A 199 -44.69 -10.28 -21.38
C GLY A 199 -44.60 -11.59 -22.16
N LEU A 200 -43.58 -12.41 -21.87
CA LEU A 200 -43.42 -13.73 -22.49
C LEU A 200 -44.52 -14.71 -22.07
N SER A 201 -44.96 -14.66 -20.81
CA SER A 201 -46.06 -15.49 -20.29
C SER A 201 -47.41 -15.10 -20.89
N ALA A 202 -47.69 -13.80 -21.04
CA ALA A 202 -48.89 -13.30 -21.70
C ALA A 202 -48.92 -13.69 -23.19
N LEU A 203 -47.78 -13.61 -23.87
CA LEU A 203 -47.65 -14.04 -25.26
C LEU A 203 -47.89 -15.56 -25.41
N ALA A 204 -47.33 -16.37 -24.51
CA ALA A 204 -47.55 -17.82 -24.50
C ALA A 204 -49.02 -18.20 -24.25
N LEU A 205 -49.71 -17.51 -23.34
CA LEU A 205 -51.13 -17.72 -23.08
C LEU A 205 -52.02 -17.26 -24.24
N LEU A 206 -51.69 -16.13 -24.88
CA LEU A 206 -52.39 -15.63 -26.06
C LEU A 206 -52.26 -16.59 -27.24
N LEU A 207 -51.05 -17.10 -27.51
CA LEU A 207 -50.81 -18.09 -28.55
C LEU A 207 -51.51 -19.42 -28.23
N GLY A 208 -51.44 -19.88 -26.99
CA GLY A 208 -52.14 -21.10 -26.54
C GLY A 208 -53.67 -20.99 -26.67
N TRP A 209 -54.24 -19.84 -26.30
CA TRP A 209 -55.68 -19.56 -26.44
C TRP A 209 -56.11 -19.46 -27.91
N ALA A 210 -55.32 -18.76 -28.73
CA ALA A 210 -55.58 -18.60 -30.16
C ALA A 210 -55.60 -19.96 -30.87
N VAL A 211 -54.62 -20.84 -30.59
CA VAL A 211 -54.53 -22.20 -31.15
C VAL A 211 -55.67 -23.09 -30.62
N ALA A 212 -55.95 -23.06 -29.32
CA ALA A 212 -57.03 -23.86 -28.75
C ALA A 212 -58.41 -23.47 -29.34
N ARG A 213 -58.65 -22.19 -29.60
CA ARG A 213 -59.90 -21.70 -30.20
C ARG A 213 -59.98 -21.96 -31.70
N SER A 214 -58.88 -21.79 -32.45
CA SER A 214 -58.86 -21.93 -33.90
C SER A 214 -58.93 -23.38 -34.37
N VAL A 215 -58.47 -24.33 -33.55
CA VAL A 215 -58.43 -25.77 -33.91
C VAL A 215 -59.59 -26.54 -33.29
N THR A 216 -59.85 -26.38 -31.99
CA THR A 216 -60.72 -27.34 -31.26
C THR A 216 -62.21 -27.23 -31.62
N ARG A 217 -62.74 -26.02 -31.87
CA ARG A 217 -64.17 -25.81 -32.19
C ARG A 217 -64.54 -26.17 -33.64
N PRO A 218 -63.70 -25.87 -34.65
CA PRO A 218 -63.97 -26.31 -36.02
C PRO A 218 -63.79 -27.83 -36.19
N LEU A 219 -62.80 -28.44 -35.54
CA LEU A 219 -62.56 -29.89 -35.63
C LEU A 219 -63.73 -30.72 -35.07
N SER A 220 -64.38 -30.27 -33.99
CA SER A 220 -65.57 -30.97 -33.46
C SER A 220 -66.80 -30.84 -34.36
N ARG A 221 -66.92 -29.74 -35.12
CA ARG A 221 -68.03 -29.52 -36.07
C ARG A 221 -67.86 -30.33 -37.35
N VAL A 222 -66.63 -30.45 -37.87
CA VAL A 222 -66.32 -31.34 -39.00
C VAL A 222 -66.48 -32.81 -38.60
N HIS A 223 -66.06 -33.20 -37.39
CA HIS A 223 -66.24 -34.56 -36.86
C HIS A 223 -67.73 -34.96 -36.75
N GLY A 224 -68.61 -34.04 -36.35
CA GLY A 224 -70.05 -34.28 -36.27
C GLY A 224 -70.72 -34.56 -37.63
N VAL A 225 -70.25 -33.93 -38.72
CA VAL A 225 -70.77 -34.17 -40.07
C VAL A 225 -70.20 -35.46 -40.68
N MET A 226 -68.97 -35.82 -40.30
CA MET A 226 -68.36 -37.09 -40.71
C MET A 226 -69.12 -38.31 -40.17
N LEU A 227 -69.64 -38.23 -38.94
CA LEU A 227 -70.49 -39.28 -38.36
C LEU A 227 -71.86 -39.39 -39.08
N ARG A 228 -72.42 -38.27 -39.56
CA ARG A 228 -73.66 -38.27 -40.35
C ARG A 228 -73.49 -38.85 -41.74
N LEU A 229 -72.37 -38.52 -42.41
CA LEU A 229 -72.01 -39.08 -43.72
C LEU A 229 -71.73 -40.60 -43.66
N ALA A 230 -71.19 -41.09 -42.54
CA ALA A 230 -71.01 -42.53 -42.31
C ALA A 230 -72.34 -43.30 -42.19
N ASP A 231 -73.41 -42.62 -41.74
CA ASP A 231 -74.76 -43.16 -41.59
C ASP A 231 -75.63 -42.98 -42.86
N HIS A 232 -74.99 -42.72 -44.01
CA HIS A 232 -75.61 -42.53 -45.34
C HIS A 232 -76.53 -41.30 -45.49
N ASP A 233 -76.47 -40.33 -44.57
CA ASP A 233 -77.14 -39.04 -44.72
C ASP A 233 -76.31 -38.11 -45.65
N LEU A 234 -76.53 -38.25 -46.96
CA LEU A 234 -75.84 -37.51 -48.01
C LEU A 234 -76.38 -36.07 -48.19
N ASP A 235 -77.45 -35.68 -47.50
CA ASP A 235 -78.03 -34.33 -47.56
C ASP A 235 -77.41 -33.36 -46.53
N ALA A 236 -76.51 -33.87 -45.67
CA ALA A 236 -75.80 -33.07 -44.69
C ALA A 236 -74.97 -31.93 -45.33
N GLU A 237 -75.17 -30.70 -44.88
CA GLU A 237 -74.38 -29.53 -45.29
C GLU A 237 -73.08 -29.49 -44.46
N VAL A 238 -71.93 -29.44 -45.14
CA VAL A 238 -70.61 -29.46 -44.49
C VAL A 238 -70.21 -28.02 -44.10
N PRO A 239 -70.10 -27.68 -42.81
CA PRO A 239 -69.76 -26.33 -42.36
C PRO A 239 -68.26 -26.03 -42.56
N GLU A 240 -67.88 -24.75 -42.45
CA GLU A 240 -66.48 -24.27 -42.46
C GLU A 240 -65.71 -24.39 -43.81
N ARG A 241 -66.40 -24.63 -44.94
CA ARG A 241 -65.80 -24.75 -46.30
C ARG A 241 -65.00 -23.53 -46.77
N GLY A 242 -65.28 -22.35 -46.24
CA GLY A 242 -64.61 -21.10 -46.62
C GLY A 242 -63.24 -20.86 -45.97
N ARG A 243 -62.80 -21.72 -45.03
CA ARG A 243 -61.52 -21.54 -44.32
C ARG A 243 -60.31 -21.94 -45.17
N ARG A 244 -59.20 -21.20 -45.13
CA ARG A 244 -58.00 -21.48 -45.94
C ARG A 244 -56.95 -22.39 -45.26
N ASP A 245 -57.23 -22.86 -44.05
CA ASP A 245 -56.35 -23.72 -43.25
C ASP A 245 -56.68 -25.22 -43.41
N GLU A 246 -55.94 -26.08 -42.72
CA GLU A 246 -56.05 -27.55 -42.79
C GLU A 246 -57.44 -28.04 -42.38
N ILE A 247 -58.15 -27.30 -41.50
CA ILE A 247 -59.53 -27.64 -41.11
C ILE A 247 -60.53 -27.30 -42.21
N GLY A 248 -60.33 -26.17 -42.91
CA GLY A 248 -61.05 -25.89 -44.15
C GLY A 248 -60.71 -26.85 -45.28
N GLY A 249 -59.47 -27.32 -45.31
CA GLY A 249 -59.02 -28.44 -46.13
C GLY A 249 -59.83 -29.69 -45.83
N MET A 250 -59.94 -30.09 -44.55
CA MET A 250 -60.76 -31.24 -44.13
C MET A 250 -62.25 -31.07 -44.45
N ALA A 251 -62.84 -29.88 -44.25
CA ALA A 251 -64.23 -29.61 -44.58
C ALA A 251 -64.51 -29.65 -46.09
N ARG A 252 -63.61 -29.09 -46.92
CA ARG A 252 -63.67 -29.24 -48.39
C ARG A 252 -63.42 -30.68 -48.82
N THR A 253 -62.50 -31.38 -48.17
CA THR A 253 -62.24 -32.80 -48.43
C THR A 253 -63.44 -33.66 -48.04
N LEU A 254 -64.19 -33.32 -46.99
CA LEU A 254 -65.43 -33.99 -46.60
C LEU A 254 -66.55 -33.74 -47.63
N GLU A 255 -66.63 -32.52 -48.17
CA GLU A 255 -67.53 -32.18 -49.27
C GLU A 255 -67.16 -32.92 -50.55
N VAL A 256 -65.86 -32.97 -50.86
CA VAL A 256 -65.29 -33.77 -51.93
C VAL A 256 -65.44 -35.26 -51.65
N PHE A 257 -65.57 -35.73 -50.40
CA PHE A 257 -65.85 -37.13 -50.08
C PHE A 257 -67.34 -37.47 -50.29
N LYS A 258 -68.24 -36.54 -49.96
CA LYS A 258 -69.67 -36.59 -50.31
C LYS A 258 -69.86 -36.56 -51.84
N GLU A 259 -69.13 -35.70 -52.54
CA GLU A 259 -69.10 -35.64 -54.01
C GLU A 259 -68.33 -36.80 -54.66
N ASN A 260 -67.28 -37.34 -54.04
CA ASN A 260 -66.51 -38.50 -54.52
C ASN A 260 -67.19 -39.82 -54.21
N LEU A 261 -68.05 -39.93 -53.20
CA LEU A 261 -68.98 -41.07 -53.10
C LEU A 261 -69.91 -41.11 -54.33
N LEU A 262 -70.21 -39.95 -54.94
CA LEU A 262 -70.90 -39.82 -56.22
C LEU A 262 -69.96 -39.91 -57.45
N ARG A 263 -68.65 -39.64 -57.32
CA ARG A 263 -67.66 -39.60 -58.43
C ARG A 263 -66.58 -40.71 -58.42
N ASN A 264 -66.56 -41.62 -57.44
CA ASN A 264 -65.66 -42.79 -57.32
C ASN A 264 -66.03 -43.93 -58.27
N ARG A 265 -66.40 -43.59 -59.50
CA ARG A 265 -66.50 -44.55 -60.59
C ARG A 265 -65.59 -44.24 -61.76
N GLN A 266 -64.80 -43.16 -61.74
CA GLN A 266 -64.16 -42.71 -62.99
C GLN A 266 -62.75 -42.10 -62.97
N MET A 267 -62.03 -41.90 -61.87
CA MET A 267 -60.75 -41.15 -61.94
C MET A 267 -59.59 -41.78 -61.18
N GLU A 268 -59.15 -42.94 -61.68
CA GLU A 268 -57.85 -43.53 -61.34
C GLU A 268 -56.70 -42.94 -62.20
N GLN A 269 -56.96 -41.92 -63.02
CA GLN A 269 -56.05 -41.49 -64.10
C GLN A 269 -55.34 -40.14 -63.89
N GLU A 270 -55.68 -39.32 -62.88
CA GLU A 270 -55.13 -37.95 -62.72
C GLU A 270 -53.92 -37.84 -61.75
N ARG A 271 -53.27 -38.95 -61.41
CA ARG A 271 -52.19 -38.97 -60.41
C ARG A 271 -50.82 -38.55 -60.92
N ARG A 272 -50.67 -38.17 -62.19
CA ARG A 272 -49.36 -37.94 -62.83
C ARG A 272 -48.97 -36.46 -62.99
N ASP A 273 -49.91 -35.52 -63.02
CA ASP A 273 -49.58 -34.13 -63.36
C ASP A 273 -49.34 -33.22 -62.13
N ALA A 274 -49.91 -33.53 -60.96
CA ALA A 274 -49.70 -32.76 -59.72
C ALA A 274 -48.29 -32.89 -59.12
N ALA A 275 -47.50 -33.89 -59.56
CA ALA A 275 -46.15 -34.13 -59.04
C ALA A 275 -45.12 -33.10 -59.55
N VAL A 276 -45.35 -32.47 -60.71
CA VAL A 276 -44.38 -31.57 -61.36
C VAL A 276 -44.39 -30.17 -60.75
N GLN A 277 -45.58 -29.60 -60.46
CA GLN A 277 -45.70 -28.29 -59.80
C GLN A 277 -45.25 -28.33 -58.34
N ALA A 278 -45.59 -29.39 -57.61
CA ALA A 278 -45.15 -29.58 -56.22
C ALA A 278 -43.62 -29.74 -56.10
N ALA A 279 -42.95 -30.31 -57.12
CA ALA A 279 -41.49 -30.41 -57.15
C ALA A 279 -40.81 -29.05 -57.34
N ALA A 280 -41.36 -28.17 -58.19
CA ALA A 280 -40.80 -26.84 -58.47
C ALA A 280 -40.88 -25.88 -57.27
N GLU A 281 -42.02 -25.83 -56.58
CA GLU A 281 -42.19 -25.01 -55.36
C GLU A 281 -41.29 -25.48 -54.22
N LYS A 282 -41.15 -26.80 -54.05
CA LYS A 282 -40.26 -27.39 -53.04
C LYS A 282 -38.79 -27.04 -53.32
N ARG A 283 -38.38 -27.02 -54.59
CA ARG A 283 -37.01 -26.66 -55.00
C ARG A 283 -36.72 -25.18 -54.70
N ALA A 284 -37.64 -24.27 -55.02
CA ALA A 284 -37.50 -22.84 -54.72
C ALA A 284 -37.37 -22.55 -53.21
N ALA A 285 -38.17 -23.23 -52.38
CA ALA A 285 -38.10 -23.09 -50.93
C ALA A 285 -36.78 -23.59 -50.33
N VAL A 286 -36.22 -24.69 -50.88
CA VAL A 286 -34.91 -25.22 -50.46
C VAL A 286 -33.79 -24.26 -50.83
N PHE A 287 -33.81 -23.64 -52.02
CA PHE A 287 -32.83 -22.62 -52.40
C PHE A 287 -32.84 -21.39 -51.50
N ASP A 288 -34.03 -20.87 -51.15
CA ASP A 288 -34.15 -19.72 -50.26
C ASP A 288 -33.71 -20.03 -48.81
N LEU A 289 -33.94 -21.26 -48.34
CA LEU A 289 -33.41 -21.72 -47.06
C LEU A 289 -31.88 -21.84 -47.09
N ALA A 290 -31.33 -22.41 -48.17
CA ALA A 290 -29.90 -22.56 -48.39
C ALA A 290 -29.18 -21.19 -48.39
N ASN A 291 -29.71 -20.19 -49.09
CA ASN A 291 -29.15 -18.83 -49.14
C ASN A 291 -29.16 -18.12 -47.77
N ARG A 292 -30.25 -18.28 -47.00
CA ARG A 292 -30.34 -17.71 -45.64
C ARG A 292 -29.41 -18.41 -44.67
N PHE A 293 -29.22 -19.72 -44.82
CA PHE A 293 -28.26 -20.50 -44.05
C PHE A 293 -26.82 -20.06 -44.38
N GLU A 294 -26.46 -19.96 -45.66
CA GLU A 294 -25.17 -19.46 -46.15
C GLU A 294 -24.82 -18.09 -45.54
N SER A 295 -25.73 -17.13 -45.63
CA SER A 295 -25.50 -15.76 -45.11
C SER A 295 -25.35 -15.70 -43.59
N ARG A 296 -26.06 -16.55 -42.83
CA ARG A 296 -25.96 -16.59 -41.37
C ARG A 296 -24.68 -17.28 -40.91
N VAL A 297 -24.40 -18.47 -41.43
CA VAL A 297 -23.22 -19.25 -41.04
C VAL A 297 -21.95 -18.60 -41.57
N GLY A 298 -21.94 -18.10 -42.81
CA GLY A 298 -20.82 -17.37 -43.38
C GLY A 298 -20.39 -16.16 -42.54
N ARG A 299 -21.34 -15.37 -42.03
CA ARG A 299 -21.03 -14.26 -41.10
C ARG A 299 -20.40 -14.71 -39.79
N ILE A 300 -20.85 -15.84 -39.23
CA ILE A 300 -20.28 -16.39 -37.99
C ILE A 300 -18.85 -16.86 -38.24
N VAL A 301 -18.61 -17.57 -39.35
CA VAL A 301 -17.30 -18.05 -39.76
C VAL A 301 -16.32 -16.91 -40.04
N ASP A 302 -16.75 -15.88 -40.77
CA ASP A 302 -15.93 -14.69 -41.02
C ASP A 302 -15.66 -13.90 -39.72
N GLN A 303 -16.60 -13.87 -38.77
CA GLN A 303 -16.37 -13.30 -37.44
C GLN A 303 -15.39 -14.14 -36.62
N LEU A 304 -15.46 -15.46 -36.70
CA LEU A 304 -14.55 -16.37 -36.01
C LEU A 304 -13.12 -16.21 -36.53
N GLY A 305 -12.91 -16.13 -37.85
CA GLY A 305 -11.60 -15.88 -38.45
C GLY A 305 -11.00 -14.53 -38.05
N ARG A 306 -11.82 -13.48 -37.94
CA ARG A 306 -11.38 -12.17 -37.42
C ARG A 306 -11.00 -12.23 -35.94
N SER A 307 -11.80 -12.89 -35.11
CA SER A 307 -11.48 -13.07 -33.67
C SER A 307 -10.20 -13.88 -33.48
N ALA A 308 -9.99 -14.95 -34.25
CA ALA A 308 -8.76 -15.72 -34.25
C ALA A 308 -7.54 -14.86 -34.61
N SER A 309 -7.65 -14.05 -35.67
CA SER A 309 -6.58 -13.11 -36.05
C SER A 309 -6.28 -12.09 -34.95
N GLY A 310 -7.33 -11.55 -34.30
CA GLY A 310 -7.18 -10.62 -33.17
C GLY A 310 -6.52 -11.26 -31.94
N PHE A 311 -6.83 -12.54 -31.64
CA PHE A 311 -6.13 -13.27 -30.58
C PHE A 311 -4.66 -13.50 -30.90
N LYS A 312 -4.34 -13.85 -32.15
CA LYS A 312 -2.96 -14.04 -32.60
C LYS A 312 -2.13 -12.75 -32.48
N GLU A 313 -2.70 -11.62 -32.91
CA GLU A 313 -2.08 -10.30 -32.77
C GLU A 313 -1.83 -9.95 -31.29
N THR A 314 -2.86 -10.09 -30.45
CA THR A 314 -2.76 -9.84 -29.01
C THR A 314 -1.68 -10.69 -28.34
N ALA A 315 -1.63 -11.98 -28.67
CA ALA A 315 -0.65 -12.91 -28.13
C ALA A 315 0.78 -12.64 -28.66
N SER A 316 0.91 -12.16 -29.90
CA SER A 316 2.20 -11.68 -30.44
C SER A 316 2.70 -10.46 -29.69
N HIS A 317 1.82 -9.47 -29.43
CA HIS A 317 2.15 -8.32 -28.59
C HIS A 317 2.55 -8.73 -27.18
N LEU A 318 1.82 -9.67 -26.57
CA LEU A 318 2.18 -10.22 -25.26
C LEU A 318 3.55 -10.89 -25.28
N SER A 319 3.86 -11.69 -26.30
CA SER A 319 5.19 -12.30 -26.46
C SER A 319 6.30 -11.25 -26.62
N GLY A 320 6.03 -10.14 -27.29
CA GLY A 320 6.93 -8.99 -27.38
C GLY A 320 7.16 -8.31 -26.03
N ALA A 321 6.10 -8.11 -25.25
CA ALA A 321 6.17 -7.55 -23.91
C ALA A 321 6.98 -8.44 -22.96
N VAL A 322 6.75 -9.76 -23.00
CA VAL A 322 7.50 -10.75 -22.21
C VAL A 322 9.00 -10.69 -22.50
N ARG A 323 9.40 -10.67 -23.78
CA ARG A 323 10.83 -10.54 -24.14
C ARG A 323 11.46 -9.25 -23.64
N LYS A 324 10.70 -8.14 -23.66
CA LYS A 324 11.17 -6.86 -23.13
C LYS A 324 11.36 -6.92 -21.61
N ALA A 325 10.41 -7.51 -20.90
CA ALA A 325 10.50 -7.73 -19.45
C ALA A 325 11.69 -8.63 -19.08
N GLU A 326 11.99 -9.68 -19.86
CA GLU A 326 13.18 -10.52 -19.68
C GLU A 326 14.51 -9.72 -19.82
N GLN A 327 14.58 -8.82 -20.80
CA GLN A 327 15.73 -7.93 -20.96
C GLN A 327 15.88 -6.97 -19.77
N GLU A 328 14.79 -6.33 -19.35
CA GLU A 328 14.80 -5.44 -18.18
C GLU A 328 15.19 -6.18 -16.90
N CYS A 329 14.68 -7.39 -16.69
CA CYS A 329 15.10 -8.25 -15.57
C CYS A 329 16.60 -8.59 -15.61
N THR A 330 17.20 -8.70 -16.79
CA THR A 330 18.66 -8.91 -16.92
C THR A 330 19.45 -7.68 -16.52
N SER A 331 19.01 -6.50 -16.96
CA SER A 331 19.61 -5.24 -16.53
C SER A 331 19.47 -5.01 -15.02
N VAL A 332 18.29 -5.27 -14.44
CA VAL A 332 18.06 -5.13 -13.00
C VAL A 332 18.93 -6.12 -12.22
N ALA A 333 19.01 -7.39 -12.63
CA ALA A 333 19.89 -8.37 -11.97
C ALA A 333 21.34 -7.91 -11.91
N SER A 334 21.88 -7.43 -13.04
CA SER A 334 23.26 -6.92 -13.11
C SER A 334 23.45 -5.69 -12.24
N ALA A 335 22.51 -4.75 -12.25
CA ALA A 335 22.55 -3.55 -11.41
C ALA A 335 22.48 -3.90 -9.91
N SER A 336 21.65 -4.87 -9.52
CA SER A 336 21.56 -5.35 -8.14
C SER A 336 22.84 -6.05 -7.68
N GLU A 337 23.48 -6.84 -8.54
CA GLU A 337 24.76 -7.48 -8.23
C GLU A 337 25.87 -6.45 -8.04
N GLN A 338 25.95 -5.44 -8.92
CA GLN A 338 26.88 -4.33 -8.77
C GLN A 338 26.61 -3.51 -7.49
N ALA A 339 25.33 -3.27 -7.17
CA ALA A 339 24.96 -2.59 -5.93
C ALA A 339 25.39 -3.39 -4.69
N SER A 340 25.23 -4.72 -4.71
CA SER A 340 25.66 -5.61 -3.63
C SER A 340 27.18 -5.52 -3.39
N VAL A 341 27.97 -5.55 -4.47
CA VAL A 341 29.44 -5.36 -4.40
C VAL A 341 29.81 -4.00 -3.81
N ASN A 342 29.17 -2.93 -4.26
CA ASN A 342 29.43 -1.58 -3.75
C ASN A 342 29.08 -1.45 -2.25
N VAL A 343 27.95 -2.02 -1.84
CA VAL A 343 27.53 -2.01 -0.44
C VAL A 343 28.52 -2.80 0.44
N GLN A 344 28.99 -3.95 -0.04
CA GLN A 344 30.02 -4.72 0.67
C GLN A 344 31.32 -3.93 0.82
N ALA A 345 31.74 -3.19 -0.21
CA ALA A 345 32.90 -2.31 -0.13
C ALA A 345 32.71 -1.17 0.90
N VAL A 346 31.52 -0.57 0.97
CA VAL A 346 31.18 0.43 2.00
C VAL A 346 31.24 -0.18 3.41
N ALA A 347 30.72 -1.39 3.59
CA ALA A 347 30.77 -2.08 4.88
C ALA A 347 32.22 -2.33 5.32
N SER A 348 33.08 -2.83 4.44
CA SER A 348 34.50 -3.02 4.72
C SER A 348 35.21 -1.69 5.04
N ALA A 349 34.93 -0.63 4.29
CA ALA A 349 35.49 0.70 4.58
C ALA A 349 35.04 1.25 5.95
N ALA A 350 33.79 0.99 6.35
CA ALA A 350 33.28 1.39 7.66
C ALA A 350 33.95 0.60 8.81
N GLU A 351 34.26 -0.68 8.61
CA GLU A 351 35.01 -1.49 9.58
C GLU A 351 36.47 -1.01 9.73
N GLU A 352 37.13 -0.68 8.61
CA GLU A 352 38.47 -0.09 8.62
C GLU A 352 38.48 1.27 9.34
N MET A 353 37.51 2.14 9.03
CA MET A 353 37.34 3.43 9.67
C MET A 353 37.07 3.29 11.18
N SER A 354 36.25 2.32 11.59
CA SER A 354 36.02 2.02 13.01
C SER A 354 37.32 1.65 13.74
N THR A 355 38.19 0.90 13.08
CA THR A 355 39.51 0.55 13.62
C THR A 355 40.43 1.76 13.71
N ALA A 356 40.45 2.62 12.69
CA ALA A 356 41.21 3.86 12.69
C ALA A 356 40.74 4.83 13.80
N ILE A 357 39.44 4.97 14.00
CA ILE A 357 38.83 5.80 15.06
C ILE A 357 39.21 5.30 16.45
N ARG A 358 39.17 3.98 16.69
CA ARG A 358 39.66 3.40 17.96
C ARG A 358 41.14 3.71 18.21
N GLY A 359 41.97 3.61 17.16
CA GLY A 359 43.37 4.00 17.24
C GLY A 359 43.56 5.49 17.55
N LEU A 360 42.76 6.36 16.94
CA LEU A 360 42.78 7.80 17.19
C LEU A 360 42.36 8.15 18.62
N SER A 361 41.29 7.52 19.14
CA SER A 361 40.84 7.67 20.52
C SER A 361 41.97 7.37 21.52
N GLY A 362 42.70 6.27 21.31
CA GLY A 362 43.88 5.93 22.12
C GLY A 362 45.00 6.97 22.05
N ARG A 363 45.26 7.54 20.87
CA ARG A 363 46.28 8.60 20.69
C ARG A 363 45.88 9.91 21.37
N VAL A 364 44.61 10.30 21.33
CA VAL A 364 44.07 11.49 22.03
C VAL A 364 44.21 11.32 23.55
N SER A 365 43.83 10.15 24.08
CA SER A 365 43.99 9.85 25.51
C SER A 365 45.45 9.89 25.95
N GLN A 366 46.36 9.31 25.15
CA GLN A 366 47.80 9.37 25.44
C GLN A 366 48.35 10.81 25.39
N ALA A 367 47.89 11.64 24.46
CA ALA A 367 48.29 13.05 24.37
C ALA A 367 47.83 13.85 25.60
N ALA A 368 46.59 13.64 26.06
CA ALA A 368 46.07 14.26 27.28
C ALA A 368 46.91 13.85 28.51
N GLN A 369 47.23 12.56 28.66
CA GLN A 369 48.06 12.07 29.76
C GLN A 369 49.47 12.71 29.76
N ARG A 370 50.11 12.83 28.59
CA ARG A 370 51.43 13.47 28.46
C ARG A 370 51.38 14.96 28.78
N SER A 371 50.29 15.62 28.42
CA SER A 371 50.10 17.05 28.69
C SER A 371 49.97 17.29 30.21
N ARG A 372 49.15 16.49 30.90
CA ARG A 372 49.05 16.55 32.38
C ARG A 372 50.38 16.32 33.08
N ALA A 373 51.15 15.31 32.66
CA ALA A 373 52.49 15.07 33.19
C ALA A 373 53.46 16.25 32.93
N THR A 374 53.24 17.02 31.86
CA THR A 374 54.04 18.23 31.58
C THR A 374 53.64 19.38 32.50
N ALA A 375 52.35 19.59 32.75
CA ALA A 375 51.89 20.58 33.74
C ALA A 375 52.41 20.28 35.15
N GLU A 376 52.37 19.01 35.58
CA GLU A 376 52.91 18.60 36.88
C GLU A 376 54.41 18.95 37.01
N ARG A 377 55.20 18.72 35.95
CA ARG A 377 56.63 19.08 35.94
C ARG A 377 56.86 20.58 35.92
N ALA A 378 56.04 21.35 35.21
CA ALA A 378 56.11 22.81 35.20
C ALA A 378 55.79 23.39 36.58
N GLU A 379 54.79 22.83 37.28
CA GLU A 379 54.42 23.24 38.64
C GLU A 379 55.52 22.89 39.66
N GLN A 380 56.17 21.74 39.53
CA GLN A 380 57.35 21.39 40.32
C GLN A 380 58.51 22.38 40.10
N ALA A 381 58.80 22.72 38.84
CA ALA A 381 59.83 23.71 38.52
C ALA A 381 59.48 25.10 39.08
N ARG A 382 58.20 25.51 39.01
CA ARG A 382 57.70 26.75 39.62
C ARG A 382 57.94 26.77 41.14
N SER A 383 57.62 25.69 41.84
CA SER A 383 57.86 25.55 43.28
C SER A 383 59.36 25.66 43.64
N HIS A 384 60.24 25.06 42.84
CA HIS A 384 61.70 25.21 43.03
C HIS A 384 62.19 26.65 42.82
N LEU A 385 61.60 27.38 41.87
CA LEU A 385 61.92 28.78 41.62
C LEU A 385 61.39 29.70 42.72
N ASP A 386 60.21 29.44 43.28
CA ASP A 386 59.67 30.16 44.43
C ASP A 386 60.60 30.00 45.66
N ALA A 387 61.09 28.78 45.90
CA ALA A 387 62.08 28.51 46.94
C ALA A 387 63.43 29.22 46.68
N LEU A 388 63.90 29.23 45.44
CA LEU A 388 65.12 29.96 45.04
C LEU A 388 64.95 31.48 45.22
N SER A 389 63.79 32.03 44.87
CA SER A 389 63.48 33.45 45.07
C SER A 389 63.56 33.83 46.55
N THR A 390 62.96 33.00 47.41
CA THR A 390 63.04 33.17 48.88
C THR A 390 64.49 33.12 49.39
N ALA A 391 65.30 32.19 48.87
CA ALA A 391 66.71 32.09 49.24
C ALA A 391 67.51 33.32 48.78
N ILE A 392 67.22 33.85 47.58
CA ILE A 392 67.84 35.06 47.05
C ILE A 392 67.52 36.27 47.93
N GLU A 393 66.28 36.45 48.37
CA GLU A 393 65.90 37.54 49.29
C GLU A 393 66.68 37.48 50.62
N GLN A 394 66.91 36.28 51.15
CA GLN A 394 67.75 36.10 52.35
C GLN A 394 69.20 36.49 52.10
N VAL A 395 69.77 36.13 50.95
CA VAL A 395 71.14 36.55 50.59
C VAL A 395 71.22 38.07 50.42
N ASP A 396 70.21 38.69 49.80
CA ASP A 396 70.16 40.15 49.61
C ASP A 396 70.16 40.88 50.98
N GLN A 397 69.39 40.37 51.95
CA GLN A 397 69.39 40.88 53.33
C GLN A 397 70.76 40.73 54.02
N VAL A 398 71.46 39.61 53.79
CA VAL A 398 72.81 39.39 54.33
C VAL A 398 73.82 40.35 53.69
N VAL A 399 73.79 40.52 52.36
CA VAL A 399 74.67 41.44 51.63
C VAL A 399 74.45 42.88 52.07
N ALA A 400 73.20 43.31 52.26
CA ALA A 400 72.86 44.61 52.81
C ALA A 400 73.46 44.80 54.22
N SER A 401 73.40 43.77 55.07
CA SER A 401 73.99 43.80 56.41
C SER A 401 75.52 43.88 56.38
N ILE A 402 76.18 43.14 55.48
CA ILE A 402 77.64 43.22 55.29
C ILE A 402 78.05 44.60 54.81
N ASN A 403 77.27 45.21 53.91
CA ASN A 403 77.54 46.56 53.42
C ASN A 403 77.46 47.60 54.56
N VAL A 404 76.46 47.48 55.45
CA VAL A 404 76.36 48.32 56.67
C VAL A 404 77.58 48.12 57.58
N VAL A 405 78.00 46.88 57.82
CA VAL A 405 79.18 46.56 58.65
C VAL A 405 80.47 47.10 58.03
N ALA A 406 80.65 46.95 56.71
CA ALA A 406 81.81 47.49 55.99
C ALA A 406 81.85 49.02 56.06
N SER A 407 80.69 49.67 55.90
CA SER A 407 80.55 51.13 56.04
C SER A 407 80.90 51.61 57.45
N GLN A 408 80.41 50.93 58.48
CA GLN A 408 80.78 51.21 59.88
C GLN A 408 82.27 50.97 60.16
N THR A 409 82.84 49.89 59.63
CA THR A 409 84.26 49.55 59.77
C THR A 409 85.15 50.60 59.11
N ASN A 410 84.75 51.09 57.93
CA ASN A 410 85.43 52.18 57.23
C ASN A 410 85.40 53.49 58.06
N LEU A 411 84.27 53.82 58.68
CA LEU A 411 84.16 54.98 59.58
C LEU A 411 85.02 54.83 60.85
N LEU A 412 85.03 53.65 61.46
CA LEU A 412 85.88 53.34 62.62
C LEU A 412 87.37 53.45 62.26
N ALA A 413 87.75 52.91 61.10
CA ALA A 413 89.11 52.97 60.59
C ALA A 413 89.53 54.41 60.25
N LEU A 414 88.61 55.23 59.73
CA LEU A 414 88.84 56.66 59.50
C LEU A 414 89.09 57.40 60.81
N ASN A 415 88.25 57.18 61.82
CA ASN A 415 88.42 57.76 63.15
C ASN A 415 89.75 57.33 63.80
N ALA A 416 90.11 56.05 63.68
CA ALA A 416 91.40 55.53 64.14
C ALA A 416 92.59 56.17 63.40
N THR A 417 92.46 56.40 62.09
CA THR A 417 93.49 57.09 61.29
C THR A 417 93.69 58.54 61.75
N ILE A 418 92.59 59.24 62.07
CA ILE A 418 92.62 60.61 62.61
C ILE A 418 93.33 60.63 63.97
N GLU A 419 92.99 59.71 64.88
CA GLU A 419 93.61 59.66 66.20
C GLU A 419 95.09 59.24 66.13
N ALA A 420 95.45 58.35 65.20
CA ALA A 420 96.83 57.98 64.93
C ALA A 420 97.67 59.17 64.42
N ALA A 421 97.11 60.00 63.54
CA ALA A 421 97.75 61.23 63.07
C ALA A 421 97.92 62.24 64.21
N ARG A 422 96.97 62.28 65.16
CA ARG A 422 97.00 63.14 66.34
C ARG A 422 98.09 62.74 67.35
N ALA A 423 98.40 61.45 67.44
CA ALA A 423 99.46 60.89 68.30
C ALA A 423 100.90 61.08 67.74
N GLY A 424 101.05 61.67 66.54
CA GLY A 424 102.36 61.99 65.96
C GLY A 424 103.24 60.75 65.71
N GLU A 425 104.53 60.83 66.09
CA GLU A 425 105.50 59.72 65.91
C GLU A 425 105.08 58.42 66.63
N ALA A 426 104.38 58.52 67.77
CA ALA A 426 103.95 57.35 68.54
C ALA A 426 102.80 56.57 67.87
N GLY A 427 102.05 57.23 66.97
CA GLY A 427 100.88 56.67 66.28
C GLY A 427 101.15 56.00 64.94
N LYS A 428 102.39 56.05 64.42
CA LYS A 428 102.72 55.57 63.06
C LYS A 428 102.32 54.11 62.79
N GLY A 429 102.58 53.19 63.73
CA GLY A 429 102.18 51.79 63.59
C GLY A 429 100.66 51.61 63.57
N PHE A 430 99.94 52.40 64.37
CA PHE A 430 98.47 52.38 64.43
C PHE A 430 97.85 52.99 63.17
N ALA A 431 98.46 54.03 62.60
CA ALA A 431 98.03 54.65 61.34
C ALA A 431 98.08 53.69 60.16
N VAL A 432 99.13 52.84 60.08
CA VAL A 432 99.25 51.82 59.03
C VAL A 432 98.14 50.78 59.16
N VAL A 433 97.89 50.27 60.38
CA VAL A 433 96.81 49.32 60.63
C VAL A 433 95.44 49.94 60.32
N ALA A 434 95.19 51.17 60.74
CA ALA A 434 93.93 51.87 60.47
C ALA A 434 93.72 52.09 58.96
N SER A 435 94.76 52.44 58.21
CA SER A 435 94.69 52.55 56.74
C SER A 435 94.43 51.20 56.08
N GLU A 436 95.02 50.12 56.57
CA GLU A 436 94.81 48.77 56.03
C GLU A 436 93.37 48.29 56.28
N VAL A 437 92.84 48.52 57.49
CA VAL A 437 91.42 48.24 57.82
C VAL A 437 90.48 49.08 56.96
N LYS A 438 90.80 50.36 56.71
CA LYS A 438 90.03 51.24 55.83
C LYS A 438 89.99 50.72 54.38
N ASN A 439 91.15 50.29 53.86
CA ASN A 439 91.25 49.69 52.52
C ASN A 439 90.45 48.38 52.44
N LEU A 440 90.57 47.50 53.45
CA LEU A 440 89.83 46.25 53.51
C LEU A 440 88.31 46.49 53.57
N ALA A 441 87.85 47.49 54.33
CA ALA A 441 86.45 47.88 54.40
C ALA A 441 85.94 48.43 53.05
N SER A 442 86.75 49.23 52.35
CA SER A 442 86.43 49.73 51.01
C SER A 442 86.37 48.62 49.96
N GLN A 443 87.31 47.67 50.00
CA GLN A 443 87.27 46.46 49.16
C GLN A 443 86.03 45.61 49.47
N THR A 444 85.68 45.45 50.75
CA THR A 444 84.47 44.72 51.17
C THR A 444 83.22 45.38 50.60
N HIS A 445 83.12 46.71 50.66
CA HIS A 445 81.99 47.45 50.09
C HIS A 445 81.86 47.22 48.57
N ALA A 446 82.96 47.35 47.82
CA ALA A 446 82.97 47.09 46.38
C ALA A 446 82.58 45.64 46.05
N MET A 447 83.05 44.66 46.82
CA MET A 447 82.65 43.26 46.65
C MET A 447 81.16 43.05 46.95
N THR A 448 80.60 43.68 47.99
CA THR A 448 79.16 43.57 48.28
C THR A 448 78.29 44.21 47.19
N GLU A 449 78.73 45.32 46.59
CA GLU A 449 78.02 45.95 45.47
C GLU A 449 78.00 45.04 44.24
N GLN A 450 79.15 44.43 43.91
CA GLN A 450 79.23 43.42 42.83
C GLN A 450 78.34 42.20 43.10
N ILE A 451 78.31 41.69 44.33
CA ILE A 451 77.42 40.58 44.73
C ILE A 451 75.96 41.00 44.59
N GLY A 452 75.58 42.20 45.02
CA GLY A 452 74.21 42.72 44.87
C GLY A 452 73.76 42.80 43.41
N GLN A 453 74.65 43.23 42.51
CA GLN A 453 74.37 43.24 41.08
C GLN A 453 74.21 41.83 40.49
N GLN A 454 75.03 40.87 40.95
CA GLN A 454 74.91 39.47 40.55
C GLN A 454 73.59 38.85 41.06
N ILE A 455 73.21 39.13 42.30
CA ILE A 455 71.93 38.71 42.89
C ILE A 455 70.75 39.24 42.10
N SER A 456 70.76 40.54 41.77
CA SER A 456 69.71 41.18 40.96
C SER A 456 69.57 40.50 39.59
N THR A 457 70.69 40.10 38.99
CA THR A 457 70.70 39.37 37.70
C THR A 457 70.08 37.97 37.84
N VAL A 458 70.44 37.23 38.89
CA VAL A 458 69.86 35.91 39.17
C VAL A 458 68.36 36.03 39.45
N LYS A 459 67.93 37.01 40.26
CA LYS A 459 66.52 37.27 40.55
C LYS A 459 65.73 37.54 39.26
N ALA A 460 66.23 38.44 38.40
CA ALA A 460 65.59 38.74 37.12
C ALA A 460 65.55 37.53 36.16
N ALA A 461 66.51 36.60 36.24
CA ALA A 461 66.48 35.35 35.49
C ALA A 461 65.43 34.37 36.06
N SER A 462 65.32 34.25 37.39
CA SER A 462 64.30 33.45 38.05
C SER A 462 62.89 33.96 37.75
N ASP A 463 62.65 35.27 37.85
CA ASP A 463 61.34 35.89 37.56
C ASP A 463 60.88 35.58 36.13
N ARG A 464 61.78 35.72 35.13
CA ARG A 464 61.50 35.34 33.73
C ARG A 464 61.22 33.85 33.56
N THR A 465 61.90 33.00 34.34
CA THR A 465 61.68 31.55 34.27
C THR A 465 60.31 31.19 34.86
N VAL A 466 59.87 31.84 35.94
CA VAL A 466 58.52 31.67 36.51
C VAL A 466 57.45 32.09 35.50
N GLU A 467 57.63 33.20 34.80
CA GLU A 467 56.73 33.62 33.72
C GLU A 467 56.66 32.57 32.60
N GLY A 468 57.81 32.03 32.18
CA GLY A 468 57.87 30.93 31.22
C GLY A 468 57.13 29.68 31.68
N MET A 469 57.22 29.32 32.97
CA MET A 469 56.49 28.18 33.53
C MET A 469 54.98 28.41 33.56
N ARG A 470 54.51 29.63 33.85
CA ARG A 470 53.08 29.98 33.74
C ARG A 470 52.58 29.81 32.30
N GLY A 471 53.33 30.30 31.32
CA GLY A 471 52.98 30.11 29.90
C GLY A 471 52.89 28.64 29.50
N ILE A 472 53.74 27.76 30.05
CA ILE A 472 53.65 26.31 29.82
C ILE A 472 52.37 25.73 30.43
N ILE A 473 52.01 26.13 31.65
CA ILE A 473 50.80 25.65 32.33
C ILE A 473 49.55 26.06 31.54
N ASP A 474 49.44 27.34 31.15
CA ASP A 474 48.32 27.85 30.35
C ASP A 474 48.21 27.11 29.01
N GLN A 475 49.35 26.87 28.34
CA GLN A 475 49.37 26.14 27.07
C GLN A 475 48.93 24.68 27.23
N VAL A 476 49.25 24.03 28.35
CA VAL A 476 48.79 22.67 28.66
C VAL A 476 47.28 22.64 28.92
N GLU A 477 46.72 23.65 29.59
CA GLU A 477 45.28 23.76 29.82
C GLU A 477 44.51 23.84 28.49
N HIS A 478 45.00 24.65 27.54
CA HIS A 478 44.45 24.69 26.18
C HIS A 478 44.54 23.35 25.44
N ILE A 479 45.62 22.58 25.66
CA ILE A 479 45.77 21.24 25.08
C ILE A 479 44.78 20.25 25.71
N ASP A 480 44.54 20.29 27.03
CA ASP A 480 43.56 19.41 27.70
C ASP A 480 42.14 19.71 27.20
N GLN A 481 41.76 20.99 27.07
CA GLN A 481 40.49 21.38 26.46
C GLN A 481 40.36 20.87 25.02
N SER A 482 41.38 21.07 24.18
CA SER A 482 41.39 20.59 22.79
C SER A 482 41.31 19.06 22.72
N ALA A 483 41.95 18.35 23.65
CA ALA A 483 41.88 16.90 23.74
C ALA A 483 40.48 16.41 24.11
N ALA A 484 39.78 17.13 25.00
CA ALA A 484 38.38 16.83 25.35
C ALA A 484 37.43 17.04 24.15
N GLU A 485 37.59 18.13 23.41
CA GLU A 485 36.82 18.41 22.19
C GLU A 485 37.08 17.36 21.09
N MET A 486 38.33 16.95 20.92
CA MET A 486 38.70 15.86 20.02
C MET A 486 38.09 14.52 20.46
N ALA A 487 38.10 14.21 21.76
CA ALA A 487 37.50 12.98 22.28
C ALA A 487 36.00 12.91 21.97
N ALA A 488 35.27 14.00 22.22
CA ALA A 488 33.85 14.10 21.88
C ALA A 488 33.60 13.92 20.37
N SER A 489 34.42 14.54 19.54
CA SER A 489 34.35 14.41 18.07
C SER A 489 34.62 12.97 17.60
N VAL A 490 35.58 12.29 18.23
CA VAL A 490 35.93 10.89 17.96
C VAL A 490 34.78 9.95 18.35
N GLU A 491 34.12 10.19 19.48
CA GLU A 491 32.92 9.42 19.87
C GLU A 491 31.77 9.60 18.88
N GLN A 492 31.50 10.83 18.42
CA GLN A 492 30.50 11.11 17.39
C GLN A 492 30.84 10.40 16.06
N GLN A 493 32.10 10.46 15.62
CA GLN A 493 32.53 9.74 14.42
C GLN A 493 32.40 8.22 14.56
N SER A 494 32.67 7.68 15.75
CA SER A 494 32.47 6.25 16.03
C SER A 494 30.99 5.86 15.89
N ALA A 495 30.08 6.67 16.44
CA ALA A 495 28.65 6.44 16.32
C ALA A 495 28.17 6.50 14.86
N ALA A 496 28.57 7.54 14.13
CA ALA A 496 28.24 7.71 12.71
C ALA A 496 28.78 6.57 11.83
N THR A 497 30.02 6.13 12.07
CA THR A 497 30.61 4.99 11.35
C THR A 497 29.84 3.69 11.64
N GLY A 498 29.41 3.50 12.89
CA GLY A 498 28.55 2.38 13.27
C GLY A 498 27.19 2.39 12.55
N GLU A 499 26.60 3.56 12.35
CA GLU A 499 25.38 3.72 11.54
C GLU A 499 25.61 3.43 10.06
N ILE A 500 26.72 3.91 9.48
CA ILE A 500 27.08 3.62 8.09
C ILE A 500 27.20 2.11 7.87
N SER A 501 27.87 1.38 8.78
CA SER A 501 27.94 -0.08 8.70
C SER A 501 26.54 -0.68 8.72
N ARG A 502 25.72 -0.40 9.75
CA ARG A 502 24.35 -0.94 9.85
C ARG A 502 23.51 -0.67 8.60
N ASN A 503 23.57 0.55 8.06
CA ASN A 503 22.85 0.93 6.85
C ASN A 503 23.37 0.18 5.62
N ALA A 504 24.68 -0.03 5.50
CA ALA A 504 25.27 -0.85 4.44
C ALA A 504 24.79 -2.31 4.55
N GLN A 505 24.83 -2.93 5.74
CA GLN A 505 24.29 -4.29 5.90
C GLN A 505 22.80 -4.39 5.55
N GLN A 506 21.99 -3.41 5.93
CA GLN A 506 20.57 -3.38 5.56
C GLN A 506 20.38 -3.22 4.04
N ALA A 507 21.18 -2.36 3.39
CA ALA A 507 21.16 -2.21 1.95
C ALA A 507 21.53 -3.52 1.23
N ALA A 508 22.50 -4.28 1.76
CA ALA A 508 22.91 -5.57 1.20
C ALA A 508 21.78 -6.61 1.27
N VAL A 509 21.01 -6.62 2.37
CA VAL A 509 19.79 -7.45 2.48
C VAL A 509 18.78 -7.03 1.41
N GLY A 510 18.52 -5.72 1.27
CA GLY A 510 17.60 -5.20 0.24
C GLY A 510 18.03 -5.56 -1.19
N THR A 511 19.32 -5.46 -1.52
CA THR A 511 19.81 -5.86 -2.86
C THR A 511 19.65 -7.35 -3.13
N ASN A 512 19.80 -8.20 -2.10
CA ASN A 512 19.55 -9.63 -2.22
C ASN A 512 18.06 -9.95 -2.40
N GLU A 513 17.17 -9.23 -1.73
CA GLU A 513 15.72 -9.36 -1.93
C GLU A 513 15.31 -8.99 -3.35
N VAL A 514 15.84 -7.88 -3.88
CA VAL A 514 15.61 -7.49 -5.28
C VAL A 514 16.09 -8.57 -6.25
N SER A 515 17.27 -9.14 -6.02
CA SER A 515 17.80 -10.23 -6.85
C SER A 515 16.87 -11.45 -6.85
N ARG A 516 16.31 -11.83 -5.69
CA ARG A 516 15.31 -12.90 -5.59
C ARG A 516 14.02 -12.56 -6.33
N SER A 517 13.49 -11.34 -6.17
CA SER A 517 12.29 -10.90 -6.89
C SER A 517 12.48 -10.93 -8.40
N VAL A 518 13.68 -10.62 -8.91
CA VAL A 518 13.99 -10.72 -10.34
C VAL A 518 13.94 -12.18 -10.82
N VAL A 519 14.39 -13.14 -10.01
CA VAL A 519 14.26 -14.57 -10.34
C VAL A 519 12.79 -15.00 -10.43
N ASP A 520 11.96 -14.55 -9.48
CA ASP A 520 10.53 -14.86 -9.49
C ASP A 520 9.81 -14.22 -10.69
N ILE A 521 10.13 -12.97 -11.02
CA ILE A 521 9.59 -12.30 -12.20
C ILE A 521 9.98 -13.06 -13.47
N ARG A 522 11.25 -13.47 -13.63
CA ARG A 522 11.67 -14.27 -14.79
C ARG A 522 10.87 -15.56 -14.94
N LYS A 523 10.53 -16.22 -13.83
CA LYS A 523 9.70 -17.42 -13.84
C LYS A 523 8.28 -17.11 -14.33
N ALA A 524 7.67 -16.04 -13.83
CA ALA A 524 6.34 -15.59 -14.26
C ALA A 524 6.31 -15.16 -15.73
N GLU A 525 7.38 -14.50 -16.21
CA GLU A 525 7.56 -14.14 -17.62
C GLU A 525 7.68 -15.39 -18.51
N GLN A 526 8.41 -16.41 -18.06
CA GLN A 526 8.52 -17.68 -18.79
C GLN A 526 7.15 -18.38 -18.91
N GLU A 527 6.36 -18.42 -17.84
CA GLU A 527 5.00 -18.95 -17.83
C GLU A 527 4.08 -18.16 -18.77
N SER A 528 4.16 -16.82 -18.73
CA SER A 528 3.41 -15.93 -19.62
C SER A 528 3.80 -16.11 -21.08
N GLY A 529 5.09 -16.32 -21.37
CA GLY A 529 5.60 -16.62 -22.70
C GLY A 529 5.10 -17.96 -23.24
N VAL A 530 4.98 -18.99 -22.39
CA VAL A 530 4.34 -20.27 -22.76
C VAL A 530 2.86 -20.06 -23.07
N ALA A 531 2.13 -19.35 -22.20
CA ALA A 531 0.71 -19.07 -22.40
C ALA A 531 0.45 -18.28 -23.70
N ALA A 532 1.26 -17.27 -24.01
CA ALA A 532 1.17 -16.51 -25.25
C ALA A 532 1.36 -17.42 -26.49
N ARG A 533 2.35 -18.30 -26.49
CA ARG A 533 2.54 -19.29 -27.58
C ARG A 533 1.35 -20.21 -27.74
N GLN A 534 0.74 -20.63 -26.63
CA GLN A 534 -0.43 -21.50 -26.67
C GLN A 534 -1.66 -20.78 -27.24
N VAL A 535 -1.85 -19.49 -26.92
CA VAL A 535 -2.91 -18.67 -27.53
C VAL A 535 -2.67 -18.49 -29.03
N ILE A 536 -1.43 -18.24 -29.47
CA ILE A 536 -1.09 -18.18 -30.90
C ILE A 536 -1.48 -19.49 -31.59
N GLN A 537 -1.12 -20.63 -31.01
CA GLN A 537 -1.44 -21.94 -31.57
C GLN A 537 -2.96 -22.18 -31.63
N SER A 538 -3.70 -21.88 -30.56
CA SER A 538 -5.17 -22.00 -30.54
C SER A 538 -5.84 -21.06 -31.54
N ALA A 539 -5.31 -19.86 -31.72
CA ALA A 539 -5.78 -18.92 -32.73
C ALA A 539 -5.53 -19.43 -34.15
N ASP A 540 -4.36 -20.03 -34.42
CA ASP A 540 -4.05 -20.64 -35.71
C ASP A 540 -4.97 -21.83 -36.02
N THR A 541 -5.23 -22.70 -35.03
CA THR A 541 -6.20 -23.80 -35.17
C THR A 541 -7.61 -23.26 -35.43
N LEU A 542 -8.05 -22.26 -34.68
CA LEU A 542 -9.39 -21.67 -34.84
C LEU A 542 -9.57 -21.00 -36.22
N ALA A 543 -8.52 -20.36 -36.74
CA ALA A 543 -8.51 -19.79 -38.07
C ALA A 543 -8.59 -20.88 -39.16
N ALA A 544 -7.87 -22.00 -38.98
CA ALA A 544 -7.92 -23.14 -39.88
C ALA A 544 -9.30 -23.82 -39.86
N ASP A 545 -9.88 -24.05 -38.68
CA ASP A 545 -11.21 -24.62 -38.52
C ASP A 545 -12.29 -23.73 -39.15
N ALA A 546 -12.18 -22.41 -38.99
CA ALA A 546 -13.07 -21.45 -39.65
C ALA A 546 -12.96 -21.54 -41.17
N ALA A 547 -11.74 -21.62 -41.72
CA ALA A 547 -11.52 -21.76 -43.16
C ALA A 547 -12.09 -23.09 -43.71
N LEU A 548 -11.91 -24.18 -42.97
CA LEU A 548 -12.47 -25.49 -43.32
C LEU A 548 -14.01 -25.46 -43.30
N LEU A 549 -14.61 -24.89 -42.25
CA LEU A 549 -16.06 -24.79 -42.12
C LEU A 549 -16.67 -23.96 -43.27
N LYS A 550 -15.96 -22.92 -43.72
CA LYS A 550 -16.34 -22.12 -44.88
C LYS A 550 -16.36 -22.96 -46.15
N HIS A 551 -15.32 -23.75 -46.36
CA HIS A 551 -15.20 -24.62 -47.53
C HIS A 551 -16.27 -25.71 -47.57
N GLU A 552 -16.49 -26.39 -46.44
CA GLU A 552 -17.56 -27.41 -46.31
C GLU A 552 -18.95 -26.82 -46.51
N LEU A 553 -19.20 -25.61 -46.00
CA LEU A 553 -20.45 -24.89 -46.24
C LEU A 553 -20.67 -24.60 -47.73
N GLU A 554 -19.65 -24.09 -48.42
CA GLU A 554 -19.70 -23.81 -49.86
C GLU A 554 -19.95 -25.09 -50.69
N ALA A 555 -19.27 -26.20 -50.35
CA ALA A 555 -19.44 -27.49 -51.00
C ALA A 555 -20.86 -28.06 -50.80
N PHE A 556 -21.35 -28.07 -49.56
CA PHE A 556 -22.70 -28.55 -49.22
C PHE A 556 -23.80 -27.74 -49.95
N LEU A 557 -23.64 -26.42 -50.03
CA LEU A 557 -24.57 -25.56 -50.76
C LEU A 557 -24.53 -25.81 -52.27
N ALA A 558 -23.36 -26.10 -52.84
CA ALA A 558 -23.23 -26.47 -54.25
C ALA A 558 -23.96 -27.79 -54.55
N GLU A 559 -23.86 -28.79 -53.68
CA GLU A 559 -24.59 -30.06 -53.81
C GLU A 559 -26.11 -29.87 -53.72
N ILE A 560 -26.59 -29.10 -52.73
CA ILE A 560 -28.02 -28.77 -52.61
C ILE A 560 -28.53 -28.04 -53.86
N ARG A 561 -27.69 -27.21 -54.47
CA ARG A 561 -28.07 -26.46 -55.67
C ARG A 561 -28.08 -27.32 -56.94
N ALA A 562 -27.31 -28.40 -56.96
CA ALA A 562 -27.26 -29.35 -58.07
C ALA A 562 -28.38 -30.41 -58.03
N ALA A 563 -28.85 -30.77 -56.83
CA ALA A 563 -30.01 -31.63 -56.59
C ALA A 563 -31.34 -30.94 -56.99
#